data_AF-A0A962II97-F1
#
_entry.id   AF-A0A962II97-F1
#
_cell.length_a   1.000
_cell.length_b   1.000
_cell.length_c   1.000
_cell.angle_alpha   90.00
_cell.angle_beta   90.00
_cell.angle_gamma   90.00
#
_symmetry.space_group_name_H-M   'P 1'
#
loop_
_entity.id
_entity.type
_entity.pdbx_description
1 polymer ?
#
loop_
_entity_poly.entity_id
_entity_poly.type
_entity_poly.pdbx_seq_one_letter_code
_entity_poly.pdbx_strand_id
1 'polypeptide(L)'
;RPELTPYPDISLPGQVTLKVPSTVKFSAKEVVSSVEGADWIEASRVNSPEEDPEHDYISFSYIGVQGDSARSYGWKGEEEKLVFTFSNEGGCVDGISIMADDDPFNVPENSANTNPGNQFTNLGWGAVGENNFKGVYGSETKCK
;
A
#
# COMPACT_ATOMS: atom_id res chain seq x y z
N ARG A 1 9.80 4.11 -6.78
CA ARG A 1 9.95 4.00 -8.26
C ARG A 1 10.57 2.66 -8.61
N PRO A 2 10.19 2.01 -9.72
CA PRO A 2 10.87 0.80 -10.21
C PRO A 2 12.23 1.14 -10.82
N GLU A 3 13.17 0.21 -10.81
CA GLU A 3 14.49 0.38 -11.45
C GLU A 3 14.42 0.19 -12.96
N LEU A 4 13.53 -0.69 -13.43
CA LEU A 4 13.39 -1.07 -14.83
C LEU A 4 11.95 -0.91 -15.30
N THR A 5 11.78 -0.57 -16.58
CA THR A 5 10.47 -0.65 -17.26
C THR A 5 10.09 -2.13 -17.42
N PRO A 6 8.92 -2.58 -16.91
CA PRO A 6 8.52 -3.98 -17.03
C PRO A 6 8.18 -4.36 -18.48
N TYR A 7 8.46 -5.61 -18.85
CA TYR A 7 7.95 -6.20 -20.09
C TYR A 7 7.61 -7.69 -19.88
N PRO A 8 6.33 -8.09 -19.95
CA PRO A 8 5.15 -7.26 -20.19
C PRO A 8 4.78 -6.40 -18.96
N ASP A 9 4.21 -5.21 -19.15
CA ASP A 9 3.63 -4.44 -18.06
C ASP A 9 2.25 -4.98 -17.69
N ILE A 10 2.21 -5.89 -16.72
CA ILE A 10 0.96 -6.48 -16.20
C ILE A 10 1.06 -6.47 -14.68
N SER A 11 0.39 -5.50 -14.07
CA SER A 11 0.28 -5.39 -12.62
C SER A 11 -0.85 -6.31 -12.12
N LEU A 12 -0.54 -7.11 -11.11
CA LEU A 12 -1.47 -8.00 -10.41
C LEU A 12 -1.99 -7.33 -9.14
N PRO A 13 -3.04 -7.88 -8.49
CA PRO A 13 -3.48 -7.41 -7.18
C PRO A 13 -2.33 -7.23 -6.20
N GLY A 14 -2.42 -6.18 -5.40
CA GLY A 14 -1.39 -5.75 -4.46
C GLY A 14 -1.99 -5.16 -3.19
N GLN A 15 -1.13 -4.90 -2.22
CA GLN A 15 -1.47 -4.35 -0.92
C GLN A 15 -0.45 -3.30 -0.51
N VAL A 16 -0.92 -2.19 0.05
CA VAL A 16 -0.11 -1.20 0.75
C VAL A 16 -0.72 -0.99 2.12
N THR A 17 0.08 -1.11 3.17
CA THR A 17 -0.37 -0.97 4.55
C THR A 17 0.20 0.31 5.14
N LEU A 18 -0.69 1.14 5.68
CA LEU A 18 -0.30 2.32 6.44
C LEU A 18 -0.13 1.95 7.90
N LYS A 19 0.89 2.53 8.53
CA LYS A 19 1.10 2.58 9.97
C LYS A 19 0.70 3.98 10.45
N VAL A 20 -0.23 4.03 11.38
CA VAL A 20 -0.85 5.28 11.85
C VAL A 20 -0.80 5.32 13.37
N PRO A 21 -0.43 6.45 14.01
CA PRO A 21 -0.46 6.54 15.47
C PRO A 21 -1.87 6.25 16.03
N SER A 22 -2.01 5.32 16.99
CA SER A 22 -3.33 4.92 17.54
C SER A 22 -4.01 6.03 18.35
N THR A 23 -3.26 7.08 18.72
CA THR A 23 -3.78 8.26 19.42
C THR A 23 -4.60 9.20 18.55
N VAL A 24 -4.55 9.05 17.22
CA VAL A 24 -5.27 9.91 16.27
C VAL A 24 -6.45 9.18 15.63
N LYS A 25 -7.49 9.92 15.24
CA LYS A 25 -8.58 9.34 14.46
C LYS A 25 -8.23 9.40 12.98
N PHE A 26 -7.95 8.23 12.40
CA PHE A 26 -7.74 8.08 10.97
C PHE A 26 -8.86 7.27 10.32
N SER A 27 -9.49 7.86 9.30
CA SER A 27 -10.59 7.28 8.52
C SER A 27 -10.39 7.70 7.07
N ALA A 28 -9.95 6.77 6.23
CA ALA A 28 -9.73 7.07 4.82
C ALA A 28 -11.07 7.23 4.10
N LYS A 29 -11.16 8.29 3.29
CA LYS A 29 -12.28 8.59 2.41
C LYS A 29 -11.76 8.85 1.01
N GLU A 30 -12.67 8.74 0.04
CA GLU A 30 -12.38 9.09 -1.35
C GLU A 30 -11.11 8.39 -1.85
N VAL A 31 -11.02 7.07 -1.62
CA VAL A 31 -9.94 6.26 -2.18
C VAL A 31 -10.12 6.25 -3.69
N VAL A 32 -9.23 6.93 -4.40
CA VAL A 32 -9.28 7.13 -5.85
C VAL A 32 -7.99 6.59 -6.45
N SER A 33 -8.14 5.65 -7.39
CA SER A 33 -7.04 5.20 -8.23
C SER A 33 -6.61 6.29 -9.21
N SER A 34 -5.31 6.43 -9.42
CA SER A 34 -4.76 7.30 -10.47
C SER A 34 -4.68 6.60 -11.84
N VAL A 35 -4.96 5.29 -11.87
CA VAL A 35 -4.88 4.45 -13.06
C VAL A 35 -6.28 4.03 -13.47
N GLU A 36 -6.65 4.35 -14.70
CA GLU A 36 -7.97 4.04 -15.25
C GLU A 36 -8.24 2.53 -15.24
N GLY A 37 -9.40 2.16 -14.69
CA GLY A 37 -9.86 0.78 -14.58
C GLY A 37 -9.17 -0.03 -13.48
N ALA A 38 -8.22 0.55 -12.75
CA ALA A 38 -7.68 -0.04 -11.52
C ALA A 38 -8.46 0.50 -10.32
N ASP A 39 -8.83 -0.37 -9.37
CA ASP A 39 -9.53 0.06 -8.14
C ASP A 39 -8.71 -0.29 -6.88
N TRP A 40 -8.56 0.70 -6.00
CA TRP A 40 -7.99 0.56 -4.67
C TRP A 40 -9.07 0.73 -3.61
N ILE A 41 -9.08 -0.11 -2.58
CA ILE A 41 -10.02 -0.02 -1.45
C ILE A 41 -9.28 -0.11 -0.11
N GLU A 42 -9.82 0.49 0.94
CA GLU A 42 -9.45 0.11 2.32
C GLU A 42 -10.03 -1.29 2.57
N ALA A 43 -9.18 -2.30 2.63
CA ALA A 43 -9.57 -3.71 2.65
C ALA A 43 -9.63 -4.27 4.07
N SER A 44 -8.73 -3.83 4.95
CA SER A 44 -8.68 -4.29 6.33
C SER A 44 -8.04 -3.24 7.25
N ARG A 45 -8.33 -3.40 8.54
CA ARG A 45 -7.77 -2.58 9.61
C ARG A 45 -7.56 -3.41 10.85
N VAL A 46 -6.41 -3.21 11.50
CA VAL A 46 -6.11 -3.75 12.83
C VAL A 46 -5.71 -2.57 13.71
N ASN A 47 -6.40 -2.40 14.82
CA ASN A 47 -6.12 -1.31 15.74
C ASN A 47 -5.23 -1.82 16.88
N SER A 48 -4.10 -1.15 17.11
CA SER A 48 -3.23 -1.35 18.27
C SER A 48 -2.94 -2.83 18.60
N PRO A 49 -2.31 -3.59 17.67
CA PRO A 49 -1.96 -5.00 17.91
C PRO A 49 -0.97 -5.15 19.07
N GLU A 50 -0.79 -6.39 19.56
CA GLU A 50 0.06 -6.63 20.74
C GLU A 50 1.53 -6.31 20.49
N GLU A 51 1.99 -6.49 19.24
CA GLU A 51 3.36 -6.20 18.80
C GLU A 51 3.67 -4.70 18.73
N ASP A 52 2.65 -3.89 18.46
CA ASP A 52 2.77 -2.43 18.41
C ASP A 52 1.47 -1.73 18.86
N PRO A 53 1.28 -1.59 20.19
CA PRO A 53 0.07 -0.98 20.74
C PRO A 53 -0.05 0.53 20.45
N GLU A 54 1.02 1.17 19.97
CA GLU A 54 1.04 2.60 19.69
C GLU A 54 0.53 2.94 18.28
N HIS A 55 0.25 1.93 17.44
CA HIS A 55 -0.14 2.14 16.05
C HIS A 55 -1.33 1.29 15.60
N ASP A 56 -2.12 1.87 14.70
CA ASP A 56 -3.13 1.19 13.92
C ASP A 56 -2.59 0.92 12.51
N TYR A 57 -3.01 -0.20 11.93
CA TYR A 57 -2.58 -0.68 10.63
C TYR A 57 -3.76 -0.75 9.67
N ILE A 58 -3.68 -0.03 8.55
CA ILE A 58 -4.75 0.06 7.56
C ILE A 58 -4.24 -0.43 6.21
N SER A 59 -4.78 -1.54 5.72
CA SER A 59 -4.36 -2.14 4.45
C SER A 59 -5.26 -1.68 3.32
N PHE A 60 -4.65 -1.15 2.26
CA PHE A 60 -5.30 -0.82 1.01
C PHE A 60 -4.98 -1.90 -0.02
N SER A 61 -6.01 -2.47 -0.65
CA SER A 61 -5.84 -3.51 -1.66
C SER A 61 -6.21 -2.99 -3.04
N TYR A 62 -5.37 -3.32 -4.03
CA TYR A 62 -5.70 -3.22 -5.44
C TYR A 62 -6.54 -4.45 -5.85
N ILE A 63 -7.84 -4.26 -6.06
CA ILE A 63 -8.81 -5.38 -6.25
C ILE A 63 -9.56 -5.35 -7.59
N GLY A 64 -9.62 -4.20 -8.26
CA GLY A 64 -10.45 -4.03 -9.46
C GLY A 64 -9.61 -4.01 -10.71
N VAL A 65 -9.34 -5.18 -11.28
CA VAL A 65 -8.72 -5.28 -12.61
C VAL A 65 -9.85 -5.32 -13.66
N GLN A 66 -10.38 -4.17 -14.06
CA GLN A 66 -11.44 -4.09 -15.05
C GLN A 66 -10.86 -4.05 -16.48
N GLY A 67 -11.25 -5.02 -17.33
CA GLY A 67 -10.78 -5.09 -18.71
C GLY A 67 -9.26 -5.24 -18.80
N ASP A 68 -8.60 -4.33 -19.54
CA ASP A 68 -7.13 -4.32 -19.71
C ASP A 68 -6.39 -3.50 -18.63
N SER A 69 -7.05 -3.13 -17.53
CA SER A 69 -6.45 -2.19 -16.55
C SER A 69 -5.18 -2.67 -15.86
N ALA A 70 -4.92 -3.99 -15.83
CA ALA A 70 -3.63 -4.54 -15.41
C ALA A 70 -2.45 -3.94 -16.18
N ARG A 71 -2.68 -3.55 -17.44
CA ARG A 71 -1.70 -2.98 -18.37
C ARG A 71 -1.71 -1.44 -18.39
N SER A 72 -2.64 -0.81 -17.68
CA SER A 72 -2.83 0.64 -17.69
C SER A 72 -1.86 1.40 -16.78
N TYR A 73 -1.10 0.70 -15.93
CA TYR A 73 -0.11 1.36 -15.07
C TYR A 73 0.97 2.06 -15.90
N GLY A 74 1.41 1.50 -17.03
CA GLY A 74 2.39 2.16 -17.89
C GLY A 74 3.66 2.52 -17.13
N TRP A 75 4.15 1.58 -16.32
CA TRP A 75 5.34 1.78 -15.49
C TRP A 75 6.55 2.11 -16.37
N LYS A 76 7.41 2.99 -15.87
CA LYS A 76 8.70 3.30 -16.48
C LYS A 76 9.79 3.23 -15.43
N GLY A 77 10.92 2.64 -15.80
CA GLY A 77 12.11 2.61 -14.95
C GLY A 77 12.51 4.03 -14.54
N GLU A 78 12.91 4.15 -13.28
CA GLU A 78 13.38 5.40 -12.65
C GLU A 78 12.34 6.52 -12.51
N GLU A 79 11.08 6.29 -12.91
CA GLU A 79 9.98 7.26 -12.76
C GLU A 79 9.07 6.90 -11.58
N GLU A 80 8.72 7.92 -10.77
CA GLU A 80 7.68 7.78 -9.75
C GLU A 80 6.30 7.82 -10.39
N LYS A 81 5.40 7.00 -9.88
CA LYS A 81 4.01 6.97 -10.32
C LYS A 81 3.11 7.02 -9.11
N LEU A 82 2.20 7.98 -9.10
CA LEU A 82 1.06 7.97 -8.19
C LEU A 82 0.20 6.75 -8.53
N VAL A 83 -0.17 5.93 -7.55
CA VAL A 83 -0.97 4.70 -7.76
C VAL A 83 -2.42 4.85 -7.27
N PHE A 84 -2.60 5.54 -6.15
CA PHE A 84 -3.90 5.96 -5.62
C PHE A 84 -3.71 7.13 -4.66
N THR A 85 -4.81 7.79 -4.34
CA THR A 85 -4.91 8.85 -3.33
C THR A 85 -6.10 8.58 -2.44
N PHE A 86 -6.09 9.16 -1.25
CA PHE A 86 -7.24 9.20 -0.34
C PHE A 86 -7.21 10.52 0.43
N SER A 87 -8.36 10.90 0.99
CA SER A 87 -8.48 11.95 2.00
C SER A 87 -8.69 11.32 3.38
N ASN A 88 -8.27 12.01 4.44
CA ASN A 88 -8.64 11.62 5.81
C ASN A 88 -9.82 12.47 6.27
N GLU A 89 -10.86 11.83 6.82
CA GLU A 89 -12.07 12.52 7.28
C GLU A 89 -11.80 13.62 8.32
N GLY A 90 -10.80 13.41 9.19
CA GLY A 90 -10.41 14.33 10.24
C GLY A 90 -9.45 15.45 9.81
N GLY A 91 -9.10 15.54 8.53
CA GLY A 91 -8.06 16.44 8.03
C GLY A 91 -6.66 15.84 8.13
N CYS A 92 -5.63 16.70 8.12
CA CYS A 92 -4.25 16.23 8.14
C CYS A 92 -3.91 15.53 9.47
N VAL A 93 -3.19 14.41 9.39
CA VAL A 93 -2.66 13.64 10.53
C VAL A 93 -1.16 13.50 10.39
N ASP A 94 -0.43 13.83 11.46
CA ASP A 94 1.02 13.63 11.58
C ASP A 94 1.37 12.17 11.87
N GLY A 95 2.56 11.73 11.44
CA GLY A 95 3.09 10.43 11.83
C GLY A 95 2.57 9.23 11.01
N ILE A 96 1.78 9.47 9.95
CA ILE A 96 1.38 8.39 9.04
C ILE A 96 2.58 8.00 8.18
N SER A 97 2.87 6.71 8.11
CA SER A 97 3.87 6.13 7.22
C SER A 97 3.32 4.91 6.50
N ILE A 98 4.02 4.45 5.46
CA ILE A 98 3.83 3.10 4.94
C ILE A 98 4.57 2.16 5.90
N MET A 99 3.92 1.06 6.29
CA MET A 99 4.51 0.05 7.16
C MET A 99 5.82 -0.48 6.56
N ALA A 100 6.88 -0.55 7.36
CA ALA A 100 8.16 -1.10 6.93
C ALA A 100 8.13 -2.63 6.86
N ASP A 101 9.05 -3.23 6.11
CA ASP A 101 9.14 -4.69 6.00
C ASP A 101 9.59 -5.34 7.31
N ASP A 102 10.37 -4.64 8.14
CA ASP A 102 10.84 -5.05 9.46
C ASP A 102 9.97 -4.57 10.62
N ASP A 103 8.75 -4.11 10.33
CA ASP A 103 7.79 -3.70 11.36
C ASP A 103 7.42 -4.86 12.30
N PRO A 104 7.34 -4.64 13.63
CA PRO A 104 7.07 -5.71 14.59
C PRO A 104 5.73 -6.43 14.36
N PHE A 105 4.73 -5.79 13.75
CA PHE A 105 3.46 -6.42 13.40
C PHE A 105 3.53 -7.24 12.09
N ASN A 106 4.56 -7.03 11.26
CA ASN A 106 4.79 -7.72 10.00
C ASN A 106 5.49 -9.08 10.19
N VAL A 107 4.90 -9.95 11.01
CA VAL A 107 5.39 -11.30 11.29
C VAL A 107 4.38 -12.37 10.86
N PRO A 108 4.82 -13.59 10.49
CA PRO A 108 3.92 -14.64 9.98
C PRO A 108 2.78 -15.06 10.91
N GLU A 109 3.00 -14.96 12.24
CA GLU A 109 2.03 -15.33 13.28
C GLU A 109 1.77 -14.14 14.21
N ASN A 110 1.31 -13.01 13.65
CA ASN A 110 0.98 -11.84 14.46
C ASN A 110 -0.30 -12.05 15.29
N SER A 111 -0.51 -11.19 16.29
CA SER A 111 -1.60 -11.28 17.26
C SER A 111 -3.00 -11.19 16.62
N ALA A 112 -3.09 -10.64 15.41
CA ALA A 112 -4.33 -10.50 14.66
C ALA A 112 -4.56 -11.62 13.63
N ASN A 113 -3.62 -12.54 13.45
CA ASN A 113 -3.61 -13.58 12.40
C ASN A 113 -3.84 -13.00 11.00
N THR A 114 -3.16 -11.89 10.68
CA THR A 114 -3.24 -11.21 9.38
C THR A 114 -1.92 -11.25 8.62
N ASN A 115 -1.94 -10.86 7.34
CA ASN A 115 -0.75 -10.59 6.55
C ASN A 115 -0.70 -9.09 6.22
N PRO A 116 -0.11 -8.25 7.10
CA PRO A 116 -0.13 -6.80 6.91
C PRO A 116 0.93 -6.33 5.91
N GLY A 117 1.82 -7.20 5.43
CA GLY A 117 2.92 -6.84 4.55
C GLY A 117 2.50 -6.07 3.28
N ASN A 118 3.42 -5.27 2.75
CA ASN A 118 3.20 -4.62 1.46
C ASN A 118 3.51 -5.60 0.33
N GLN A 119 2.66 -5.60 -0.70
CA GLN A 119 2.85 -6.41 -1.88
C GLN A 119 2.48 -5.65 -3.15
N PHE A 120 3.34 -5.75 -4.14
CA PHE A 120 3.00 -5.32 -5.49
C PHE A 120 3.68 -6.24 -6.49
N THR A 121 2.90 -6.93 -7.31
CA THR A 121 3.42 -7.89 -8.28
C THR A 121 3.20 -7.38 -9.71
N ASN A 122 4.24 -7.41 -10.53
CA ASN A 122 4.17 -7.17 -11.96
C ASN A 122 4.89 -8.28 -12.73
N LEU A 123 4.23 -8.84 -13.73
CA LEU A 123 4.78 -9.99 -14.49
C LEU A 123 6.01 -9.64 -15.34
N GLY A 124 6.26 -8.36 -15.59
CA GLY A 124 7.45 -7.90 -16.31
C GLY A 124 8.69 -7.70 -15.45
N TRP A 125 8.58 -7.87 -14.13
CA TRP A 125 9.70 -7.75 -13.19
C TRP A 125 10.13 -9.07 -12.55
N GLY A 126 9.39 -10.16 -12.76
CA GLY A 126 9.68 -11.42 -12.09
C GLY A 126 8.65 -12.52 -12.33
N ALA A 127 8.72 -13.55 -11.50
CA ALA A 127 7.80 -14.69 -11.58
C ALA A 127 6.38 -14.34 -11.10
N VAL A 128 5.40 -15.13 -11.52
CA VAL A 128 4.03 -15.06 -10.99
C VAL A 128 4.08 -15.32 -9.48
N GLY A 129 3.67 -14.35 -8.68
CA GLY A 129 3.68 -14.41 -7.22
C GLY A 129 4.95 -13.83 -6.57
N GLU A 130 5.91 -13.33 -7.33
CA GLU A 130 7.03 -12.58 -6.77
C GLU A 130 6.55 -11.23 -6.22
N ASN A 131 6.97 -10.88 -5.01
CA ASN A 131 6.77 -9.54 -4.48
C ASN A 131 7.80 -8.58 -5.08
N ASN A 132 7.33 -7.64 -5.91
CA ASN A 132 8.14 -6.59 -6.49
C ASN A 132 8.10 -5.29 -5.68
N PHE A 133 7.39 -5.25 -4.55
CA PHE A 133 7.57 -4.20 -3.54
C PHE A 133 8.92 -4.44 -2.84
N LYS A 134 9.85 -3.49 -2.96
CA LYS A 134 11.23 -3.63 -2.44
C LYS A 134 11.55 -2.75 -1.23
N GLY A 135 10.59 -1.95 -0.77
CA GLY A 135 10.73 -1.15 0.43
C GLY A 135 10.02 0.19 0.36
N VAL A 136 10.07 0.89 1.49
CA VAL A 136 9.49 2.21 1.71
C VAL A 136 10.60 3.25 1.65
N TYR A 137 10.35 4.36 0.96
CA TYR A 137 11.21 5.54 1.01
C TYR A 137 10.35 6.79 1.21
N GLY A 138 10.89 7.79 1.91
CA GLY A 138 10.16 8.97 2.33
C GLY A 138 10.16 9.12 3.85
N SER A 139 9.45 10.13 4.34
CA SER A 139 9.24 10.36 5.77
C SER A 139 7.77 10.29 6.10
N GLU A 140 7.46 10.11 7.38
CA GLU A 140 6.12 10.28 7.92
C GLU A 140 5.49 11.62 7.51
N THR A 141 4.16 11.62 7.44
CA THR A 141 3.38 12.83 7.17
C THR A 141 3.63 13.91 8.21
N LYS A 142 3.70 15.16 7.74
CA LYS A 142 3.80 16.36 8.57
C LYS A 142 2.78 17.40 8.14
N CYS A 143 1.84 17.70 9.03
CA CYS A 143 0.86 18.75 8.89
C CYS A 143 1.55 20.10 9.08
N LYS A 144 1.52 20.92 8.04
CA LYS A 144 2.10 22.27 8.03
C LYS A 144 1.02 23.32 8.12
#